data_AF-T0YAV3-F1
#
_entry.id   AF-T0YAV3-F1
#
_cell.length_a   1.000
_cell.length_b   1.000
_cell.length_c   1.000
_cell.angle_alpha   90.00
_cell.angle_beta   90.00
_cell.angle_gamma   90.00
#
_symmetry.space_group_name_H-M   'P 1'
#
loop_
_entity.id
_entity.type
_entity.pdbx_description
1 polymer ?
#
loop_
_entity_poly.entity_id
_entity_poly.type
_entity_poly.pdbx_seq_one_letter_code
_entity_poly.pdbx_strand_id
1 'polypeptide(L)' 'MEIFFVRHGATHWNSSGKWQGSTDIELSQNGRNQAFEAARLLSNENFSVIYSSPKARTMET' A
#
# COMPACT_ATOMS: atom_id res chain seq x y z
N MET A 1 9.67 18.53 10.29
CA MET A 1 8.56 17.59 10.03
C MET A 1 8.81 17.00 8.66
N GLU A 2 8.90 15.68 8.58
CA GLU A 2 9.10 14.94 7.33
C GLU A 2 7.87 14.07 7.08
N ILE A 3 7.44 13.97 5.82
CA ILE A 3 6.23 13.25 5.43
C ILE A 3 6.56 12.35 4.25
N PHE A 4 6.23 11.07 4.40
CA PHE A 4 6.42 10.06 3.36
C PHE A 4 5.07 9.70 2.76
N PHE A 5 4.99 9.72 1.43
CA PHE A 5 3.81 9.29 0.70
C PHE A 5 4.04 7.91 0.09
N VAL A 6 3.27 6.93 0.56
CA VAL A 6 3.32 5.56 0.04
C VAL A 6 2.00 5.25 -0.64
N ARG A 7 2.06 4.76 -1.88
CA ARG A 7 0.90 4.20 -2.57
C ARG A 7 0.74 2.74 -2.15
N HIS A 8 -0.50 2.30 -1.92
CA HIS A 8 -0.79 0.90 -1.64
C HIS A 8 -0.22 -0.05 -2.69
N GLY A 9 0.09 -1.28 -2.29
CA GLY A 9 0.56 -2.32 -3.21
C GLY A 9 -0.43 -2.63 -4.33
N ALA A 10 0.05 -3.25 -5.41
CA ALA A 10 -0.79 -3.66 -6.53
C ALA A 10 -1.88 -4.66 -6.09
N THR A 11 -3.13 -4.34 -6.41
CA THR A 11 -4.29 -5.25 -6.27
C THR A 11 -4.48 -6.13 -7.50
N HIS A 12 -5.36 -7.12 -7.41
CA HIS A 12 -5.77 -7.95 -8.55
C HIS A 12 -6.38 -7.14 -9.72
N TRP A 13 -6.91 -5.95 -9.46
CA TRP A 13 -7.53 -5.11 -10.49
C TRP A 13 -6.54 -4.20 -11.22
N ASN A 14 -5.37 -3.93 -10.63
CA ASN A 14 -4.37 -3.07 -11.27
C ASN A 14 -3.82 -3.68 -12.55
N SER A 15 -3.55 -4.99 -12.57
CA SER A 15 -3.06 -5.69 -13.76
C SER A 15 -4.08 -5.74 -14.90
N SER A 16 -5.37 -5.66 -14.58
CA SER A 16 -6.47 -5.68 -15.56
C SER A 16 -6.93 -4.28 -15.98
N GLY A 17 -6.26 -3.22 -15.54
CA GLY A 17 -6.63 -1.83 -15.85
C GLY A 17 -8.00 -1.41 -15.31
N LYS A 18 -8.55 -2.15 -14.33
CA LYS A 18 -9.88 -1.88 -13.78
C LYS A 18 -9.84 -0.72 -12.79
N TRP A 19 -10.80 0.18 -12.91
CA TRP A 19 -11.03 1.26 -11.95
C TRP A 19 -11.60 0.71 -10.65
N GLN A 20 -10.97 1.01 -9.51
CA GLN A 20 -11.40 0.51 -8.20
C GLN A 20 -12.27 1.50 -7.43
N GLY A 21 -11.94 2.79 -7.46
CA GLY A 21 -12.64 3.82 -6.68
C GLY A 21 -12.79 3.42 -5.20
N SER A 22 -14.02 3.42 -4.73
CA SER A 22 -14.41 3.04 -3.36
C SER A 22 -14.53 1.53 -3.13
N THR A 23 -14.46 0.70 -4.17
CA THR A 23 -14.54 -0.75 -4.05
C THR A 23 -13.28 -1.28 -3.35
N ASP A 24 -13.47 -2.17 -2.40
CA ASP A 24 -12.37 -2.86 -1.72
C ASP A 24 -11.95 -4.08 -2.53
N ILE A 25 -10.68 -4.09 -2.92
CA ILE A 25 -10.01 -5.18 -3.62
C ILE A 25 -8.72 -5.43 -2.89
N GLU A 26 -8.45 -6.70 -2.57
CA GLU A 26 -7.26 -7.13 -1.86
C GLU A 26 -5.98 -6.95 -2.68
N LEU A 27 -4.84 -6.90 -1.98
CA LEU A 27 -3.55 -6.94 -2.63
C LEU A 27 -3.38 -8.26 -3.40
N SER A 28 -2.77 -8.14 -4.58
CA SER A 28 -2.22 -9.30 -5.26
C SER A 28 -0.97 -9.79 -4.54
N GLN A 29 -0.50 -11.00 -4.85
CA GLN A 29 0.78 -11.48 -4.30
C GLN A 29 1.94 -10.54 -4.62
N ASN A 30 1.96 -9.97 -5.83
CA ASN A 30 2.95 -8.95 -6.20
C ASN A 30 2.79 -7.67 -5.37
N GLY A 31 1.55 -7.27 -5.06
CA GLY A 31 1.28 -6.13 -4.18
C GLY A 31 1.82 -6.32 -2.77
N ARG A 32 1.69 -7.53 -2.20
CA ARG A 32 2.28 -7.85 -0.89
C ARG A 32 3.81 -7.77 -0.95
N ASN A 33 4.43 -8.30 -2.00
CA ASN A 33 5.88 -8.20 -2.18
C ASN A 33 6.32 -6.72 -2.29
N GLN A 34 5.55 -5.88 -2.99
CA GLN A 34 5.81 -4.43 -3.05
C GLN A 34 5.71 -3.76 -1.68
N ALA A 35 4.73 -4.14 -0.85
CA ALA A 35 4.59 -3.64 0.51
C ALA A 35 5.81 -4.02 1.37
N PHE A 36 6.27 -5.28 1.29
CA PHE A 36 7.48 -5.71 1.99
C PHE A 36 8.75 -4.96 1.53
N GLU A 37 8.92 -4.71 0.23
CA GLU A 37 10.04 -3.92 -0.25
C GLU A 37 9.96 -2.45 0.21
N ALA A 38 8.77 -1.85 0.23
CA ALA A 38 8.58 -0.51 0.78
C ALA A 38 8.95 -0.46 2.27
N ALA A 39 8.50 -1.44 3.06
CA ALA A 39 8.87 -1.56 4.48
C ALA A 39 10.38 -1.71 4.66
N ARG A 40 11.05 -2.51 3.80
CA ARG A 40 12.51 -2.68 3.83
C ARG A 40 13.25 -1.39 3.48
N LEU A 41 12.76 -0.61 2.52
CA LEU A 41 13.37 0.68 2.16
C LEU A 41 13.22 1.73 3.25
N LEU A 42 12.10 1.70 3.97
CA LEU A 42 11.78 2.64 5.04
C LEU A 42 12.20 2.16 6.43
N SER A 43 12.90 1.02 6.53
CA SER A 43 13.19 0.37 7.82
C SER A 43 14.09 1.17 8.76
N ASN A 44 14.86 2.12 8.21
CA ASN A 44 15.76 2.97 8.98
C ASN A 44 15.11 4.29 9.42
N GLU A 45 13.87 4.55 9.00
CA GLU A 45 13.13 5.75 9.37
C GLU A 45 12.38 5.56 10.69
N ASN A 46 12.33 6.61 11.50
CA ASN A 46 11.61 6.61 12.77
C ASN A 46 10.24 7.28 12.62
N PHE A 47 9.22 6.49 12.29
CA PHE A 47 7.85 7.00 12.16
C PHE A 47 7.18 7.18 13.53
N SER A 48 6.81 8.42 13.84
CA SER A 48 6.00 8.71 15.03
C SER A 48 4.52 8.33 14.84
N VAL A 49 4.05 8.28 13.59
CA VAL A 49 2.67 7.96 13.25
C VAL A 49 2.58 7.46 11.80
N ILE A 50 1.64 6.55 11.55
CA ILE A 50 1.29 6.04 10.23
C ILE A 50 -0.20 6.24 10.02
N TYR A 51 -0.58 6.78 8.86
CA TYR A 51 -1.96 6.97 8.46
C TYR A 51 -2.24 6.21 7.17
N SER A 52 -3.46 5.68 7.06
CA SER A 52 -3.94 5.04 5.85
C SER A 52 -5.44 5.30 5.69
N SER A 53 -5.95 5.09 4.48
CA SER A 53 -7.40 5.04 4.27
C SER A 53 -7.96 3.74 4.87
N PRO A 54 -9.25 3.66 5.20
CA PRO A 54 -9.83 2.43 5.76
C PRO A 54 -9.95 1.26 4.76
N LYS A 55 -9.43 1.42 3.53
CA LYS A 55 -9.51 0.41 2.47
C LYS A 55 -8.59 -0.76 2.74
N ALA A 56 -9.05 -1.97 2.42
CA ALA A 56 -8.31 -3.21 2.69
C ALA A 56 -6.89 -3.15 2.13
N ARG A 57 -6.74 -2.75 0.86
CA ARG A 57 -5.44 -2.59 0.20
C ARG A 57 -4.48 -1.60 0.87
N THR A 58 -4.99 -0.52 1.50
CA THR A 58 -4.13 0.46 2.20
C THR A 58 -3.87 0.07 3.65
N MET A 59 -4.74 -0.72 4.27
CA MET A 59 -4.52 -1.26 5.61
C MET A 59 -3.58 -2.47 5.60
N GLU A 60 -3.59 -3.24 4.51
CA GLU A 60 -2.72 -4.42 4.31
C GLU A 60 -1.30 -4.05 3.85
N THR A 61 -1.12 -2.90 3.20
CA THR A 61 0.20 -2.37 2.77
C THR A 61 0.95 -1.81 3.96
#